data_AF-A0A662WJX7-F1
#
_entry.id   AF-A0A662WJX7-F1
#
_cell.length_a   1.000
_cell.length_b   1.000
_cell.length_c   1.000
_cell.angle_alpha   90.00
_cell.angle_beta   90.00
_cell.angle_gamma   90.00
#
_symmetry.space_group_name_H-M   'P 1'
#
loop_
_entity.id
_entity.type
_entity.pdbx_description
1 polymer ?
#
loop_
_entity_poly.entity_id
_entity_poly.type
_entity_poly.pdbx_seq_one_letter_code
_entity_poly.pdbx_strand_id
1 'polypeptide(L)'
;MLFDRSGLSFLGGPDAVHPNIDGVCVCNATSCDSVSTAYLSQSDDEAGVFQTSKAGDRLAYSTLTLSDANDADADLVIDSTTTYQEIIGFGGAFTDATAINVYLMDSDVQQQILDAYFSDTGLQYSLGRIPIASTDFSEYVYSYNPTVDDFDMTNFSIDADKAPLSNKLDLIQRALNETT
;
A
#
# COMPACT_ATOMS: atom_id res chain seq x y z
N MET A 1 -2.96 -7.88 2.31
CA MET A 1 -2.57 -8.17 3.70
C MET A 1 -3.71 -7.78 4.62
N LEU A 2 -3.86 -8.51 5.73
CA LEU A 2 -4.70 -8.17 6.87
C LEU A 2 -3.75 -7.81 8.01
N PHE A 3 -3.90 -6.61 8.59
CA PHE A 3 -3.08 -6.16 9.71
C PHE A 3 -3.88 -6.32 11.00
N ASP A 4 -3.34 -7.10 11.94
CA ASP A 4 -3.95 -7.38 13.22
C ASP A 4 -3.42 -6.43 14.30
N ARG A 5 -4.33 -5.92 15.12
CA ARG A 5 -4.00 -5.04 16.25
C ARG A 5 -3.93 -5.87 17.52
N SER A 6 -2.94 -5.63 18.38
CA SER A 6 -2.96 -6.27 19.69
C SER A 6 -4.20 -5.84 20.49
N GLY A 7 -5.00 -6.81 20.92
CA GLY A 7 -6.14 -6.59 21.82
C GLY A 7 -7.47 -6.14 21.20
N LEU A 8 -7.61 -6.03 19.87
CA LEU A 8 -8.93 -5.78 19.24
C LEU A 8 -9.64 -7.11 18.92
N SER A 9 -10.39 -7.60 19.89
CA SER A 9 -11.34 -8.69 19.67
C SER A 9 -12.52 -8.20 18.84
N PHE A 10 -12.52 -8.46 17.53
CA PHE A 10 -13.77 -8.48 16.77
C PHE A 10 -14.60 -9.67 17.27
N LEU A 11 -15.39 -9.44 18.34
CA LEU A 11 -16.33 -10.39 18.94
C LEU A 11 -15.74 -11.80 19.21
N GLY A 12 -14.84 -11.89 20.17
CA GLY A 12 -14.37 -13.15 20.74
C GLY A 12 -13.27 -12.87 21.76
N GLY A 13 -13.32 -13.47 22.95
CA GLY A 13 -12.49 -13.10 24.12
C GLY A 13 -10.96 -13.23 23.95
N PRO A 14 -10.20 -13.28 25.07
CA PRO A 14 -8.74 -13.10 25.08
C PRO A 14 -7.90 -14.18 24.37
N ASP A 15 -8.54 -15.13 23.67
CA ASP A 15 -7.94 -16.18 22.85
C ASP A 15 -8.62 -16.29 21.46
N ALA A 16 -9.18 -15.19 20.93
CA ALA A 16 -9.75 -15.18 19.58
C ALA A 16 -8.65 -15.18 18.52
N VAL A 17 -8.11 -16.37 18.25
CA VAL A 17 -7.47 -16.68 16.96
C VAL A 17 -8.47 -16.28 15.88
N HIS A 18 -8.13 -15.25 15.10
CA HIS A 18 -8.94 -14.81 13.97
C HIS A 18 -9.33 -16.05 13.15
N PRO A 19 -10.61 -16.26 12.82
CA PRO A 19 -10.99 -17.31 11.89
C PRO A 19 -10.18 -17.06 10.62
N ASN A 20 -9.35 -18.03 10.26
CA ASN A 20 -8.41 -17.96 9.14
C ASN A 20 -9.17 -17.44 7.91
N ILE A 21 -9.03 -16.14 7.60
CA ILE A 21 -9.75 -15.54 6.47
C ILE A 21 -9.06 -16.12 5.24
N ASP A 22 -9.76 -17.00 4.55
CA ASP A 22 -9.17 -17.74 3.45
C ASP A 22 -8.60 -16.77 2.40
N GLY A 23 -7.31 -16.95 2.10
CA GLY A 23 -6.59 -16.18 1.10
C GLY A 23 -5.90 -14.90 1.57
N VAL A 24 -5.93 -14.50 2.83
CA VAL A 24 -5.18 -13.32 3.31
C VAL A 24 -3.82 -13.66 3.93
N CYS A 25 -2.85 -12.75 3.75
CA CYS A 25 -1.61 -12.71 4.51
C CYS A 25 -1.83 -11.92 5.80
N VAL A 26 -1.66 -12.54 6.97
CA VAL A 26 -1.87 -11.88 8.27
C VAL A 26 -0.54 -11.29 8.75
N CYS A 27 -0.54 -10.00 9.05
CA CYS A 27 0.59 -9.27 9.62
C CYS A 27 0.25 -8.79 11.04
N ASN A 28 1.23 -8.83 11.93
CA ASN A 28 1.15 -8.32 13.30
C ASN A 28 2.42 -7.54 13.65
N ALA A 29 2.57 -7.15 14.91
CA ALA A 29 3.70 -6.33 15.37
C ALA A 29 5.08 -6.95 15.11
N THR A 30 5.19 -8.29 15.05
CA THR A 30 6.48 -8.99 14.96
C THR A 30 6.68 -9.76 13.65
N SER A 31 5.66 -9.88 12.81
CA SER A 31 5.71 -10.69 11.59
C SER A 31 4.80 -10.12 10.51
N CYS A 32 5.35 -9.94 9.32
CA CYS A 32 4.63 -9.62 8.10
C CYS A 32 5.41 -10.18 6.89
N ASP A 33 4.71 -10.48 5.80
CA ASP A 33 5.34 -10.93 4.55
C ASP A 33 6.08 -9.77 3.87
N SER A 34 7.18 -10.07 3.17
CA SER A 34 7.93 -9.11 2.37
C SER A 34 8.04 -9.56 0.91
N VAL A 35 8.32 -8.61 0.03
CA VAL A 35 8.55 -8.85 -1.40
C VAL A 35 10.04 -9.14 -1.63
N SER A 36 10.32 -10.19 -2.39
CA SER A 36 11.71 -10.57 -2.75
C SER A 36 12.41 -9.46 -3.53
N THR A 37 13.63 -9.12 -3.13
CA THR A 37 14.53 -8.20 -3.84
C THR A 37 15.58 -8.92 -4.70
N ALA A 38 15.50 -10.25 -4.80
CA ALA A 38 16.47 -11.06 -5.55
C ALA A 38 16.51 -10.71 -7.06
N TYR A 39 15.48 -10.05 -7.58
CA TYR A 39 15.44 -9.57 -8.96
C TYR A 39 16.52 -8.52 -9.28
N LEU A 40 17.03 -7.82 -8.26
CA LEU A 40 18.09 -6.82 -8.38
C LEU A 40 19.47 -7.43 -8.66
N SER A 41 19.64 -8.73 -8.43
CA SER A 41 20.91 -9.45 -8.57
C SER A 41 20.88 -10.55 -9.63
N GLN A 42 19.94 -10.49 -10.58
CA GLN A 42 19.79 -11.48 -11.66
C GLN A 42 20.87 -11.34 -12.72
N SER A 43 21.19 -12.45 -13.40
CA SER A 43 22.06 -12.43 -14.58
C SER A 43 21.30 -12.05 -15.85
N ASP A 44 22.05 -11.67 -16.89
CA ASP A 44 21.48 -11.19 -18.16
C ASP A 44 20.70 -12.26 -18.95
N ASP A 45 20.89 -13.54 -18.60
CA ASP A 45 20.19 -14.70 -19.17
C ASP A 45 19.00 -15.16 -18.33
N GLU A 46 18.58 -14.38 -17.33
CA GLU A 46 17.45 -14.68 -16.46
C GLU A 46 16.33 -13.65 -16.57
N ALA A 47 15.09 -14.13 -16.37
CA ALA A 47 13.92 -13.31 -16.15
C ALA A 47 13.32 -13.61 -14.77
N GLY A 48 13.02 -12.55 -14.03
CA GLY A 48 12.40 -12.62 -12.71
C GLY A 48 10.90 -12.74 -12.84
N VAL A 49 10.30 -13.68 -12.12
CA VAL A 49 8.86 -13.97 -12.18
C VAL A 49 8.26 -13.84 -10.79
N PHE A 50 7.28 -12.95 -10.67
CA PHE A 50 6.41 -12.85 -9.50
C PHE A 50 5.05 -13.47 -9.80
N GLN A 51 4.65 -14.47 -9.02
CA GLN A 51 3.38 -15.18 -9.19
C GLN A 51 2.44 -14.95 -8.01
N THR A 52 1.18 -14.65 -8.32
CA THR A 52 0.07 -14.67 -7.36
C THR A 52 -1.03 -15.57 -7.91
N SER A 53 -1.59 -16.45 -7.07
CA SER A 53 -2.59 -17.42 -7.52
C SER A 53 -3.71 -17.63 -6.51
N LYS A 54 -4.87 -18.07 -7.01
CA LYS A 54 -6.00 -18.49 -6.15
C LYS A 54 -5.60 -19.65 -5.23
N ALA A 55 -4.66 -20.49 -5.65
CA ALA A 55 -4.19 -21.64 -4.87
C ALA A 55 -3.34 -21.24 -3.66
N GLY A 56 -2.78 -20.03 -3.63
CA GLY A 56 -2.06 -19.53 -2.45
C GLY A 56 -0.78 -18.76 -2.73
N ASP A 57 -0.31 -18.64 -3.98
CA ASP A 57 0.92 -17.87 -4.24
C ASP A 57 0.68 -16.39 -3.95
N ARG A 58 1.66 -15.73 -3.33
CA ARG A 58 1.58 -14.33 -2.89
C ARG A 58 2.86 -13.62 -3.28
N LEU A 59 2.89 -13.06 -4.49
CA LEU A 59 4.11 -12.50 -5.09
C LEU A 59 5.32 -13.44 -4.94
N ALA A 60 5.08 -14.74 -5.13
CA ALA A 60 6.11 -15.76 -5.04
C ALA A 60 7.14 -15.51 -6.14
N TYR A 61 8.41 -15.38 -5.75
CA TYR A 61 9.50 -15.08 -6.66
C TYR A 61 10.18 -16.35 -7.17
N SER A 62 10.47 -16.37 -8.47
CA SER A 62 11.26 -17.40 -9.13
C SER A 62 12.03 -16.79 -10.31
N THR A 63 13.00 -17.52 -10.86
CA THR A 63 13.72 -17.12 -12.07
C THR A 63 13.44 -18.10 -13.21
N LEU A 64 13.44 -17.59 -14.43
CA LEU A 64 13.40 -18.37 -15.66
C LEU A 64 14.64 -18.07 -16.48
N THR A 65 15.30 -19.10 -16.99
CA THR A 65 16.43 -18.93 -17.92
C THR A 65 15.90 -18.64 -19.32
N LEU A 66 16.42 -17.58 -19.93
CA LEU A 66 16.12 -17.20 -21.31
C LEU A 66 16.79 -18.18 -22.28
N SER A 67 16.08 -18.57 -23.34
CA SER A 67 16.60 -19.48 -24.36
C SER A 67 16.15 -19.08 -25.75
N ASP A 68 16.96 -19.38 -26.76
CA ASP A 68 16.69 -19.08 -28.18
C ASP A 68 15.72 -20.07 -28.85
N ALA A 69 15.02 -20.90 -28.07
CA ALA A 69 14.16 -21.94 -28.61
C ALA A 69 12.83 -21.37 -29.13
N ASN A 70 12.55 -21.57 -30.41
CA ASN A 70 11.26 -21.30 -31.04
C ASN A 70 10.46 -22.60 -31.12
N ASP A 71 9.75 -22.95 -30.05
CA ASP A 71 8.73 -24.01 -30.11
C ASP A 71 7.68 -23.80 -29.01
N ALA A 72 6.58 -23.14 -29.35
CA ALA A 72 5.41 -23.06 -28.48
C ALA A 72 4.11 -22.98 -29.30
N ASP A 73 3.04 -23.57 -28.76
CA ASP A 73 1.69 -23.48 -29.32
C ASP A 73 1.10 -22.04 -29.26
N ALA A 74 1.73 -21.14 -28.49
CA ALA A 74 1.34 -19.74 -28.35
C ALA A 74 2.55 -18.85 -28.01
N ASP A 75 2.69 -17.75 -28.75
CA ASP A 75 3.81 -16.80 -28.61
C ASP A 75 3.34 -15.39 -28.24
N LEU A 76 4.14 -14.70 -27.44
CA LEU A 76 4.03 -13.26 -27.17
C LEU A 76 5.36 -12.59 -27.55
N VAL A 77 5.31 -11.70 -28.55
CA VAL A 77 6.51 -11.02 -29.09
C VAL A 77 6.51 -9.55 -28.66
N ILE A 78 7.63 -9.09 -28.11
CA ILE A 78 7.83 -7.70 -27.67
C ILE A 78 8.63 -6.96 -28.74
N ASP A 79 8.04 -5.90 -29.32
CA ASP A 79 8.76 -4.95 -30.19
C ASP A 79 9.22 -3.74 -29.37
N SER A 80 10.52 -3.68 -29.06
CA SER A 80 11.12 -2.59 -28.29
C SER A 80 11.27 -1.27 -29.05
N THR A 81 10.98 -1.25 -30.36
CA THR A 81 11.07 -0.02 -31.18
C THR A 81 9.78 0.79 -31.18
N THR A 82 8.66 0.16 -30.81
CA THR A 82 7.36 0.81 -30.69
C THR A 82 7.13 1.25 -29.25
N THR A 83 7.05 2.56 -29.02
CA THR A 83 6.83 3.15 -27.69
C THR A 83 5.43 3.74 -27.53
N TYR A 84 4.97 3.83 -26.28
CA TYR A 84 3.67 4.41 -25.90
C TYR A 84 3.86 5.44 -24.78
N GLN A 85 2.88 5.57 -23.87
CA GLN A 85 2.95 6.51 -22.76
C GLN A 85 4.03 6.17 -21.74
N GLU A 86 4.56 7.20 -21.09
CA GLU A 86 5.35 7.06 -19.87
C GLU A 86 4.46 6.72 -18.67
N ILE A 87 4.96 5.89 -17.75
CA ILE A 87 4.27 5.52 -16.52
C ILE A 87 4.83 6.34 -15.37
N ILE A 88 3.98 7.19 -14.77
CA ILE A 88 4.39 8.08 -13.67
C ILE A 88 4.52 7.36 -12.32
N GLY A 89 3.88 6.20 -12.15
CA GLY A 89 3.92 5.42 -10.92
C GLY A 89 2.63 4.68 -10.62
N PHE A 90 2.65 3.97 -9.49
CA PHE A 90 1.51 3.21 -8.96
C PHE A 90 1.36 3.49 -7.48
N GLY A 91 0.13 3.44 -6.97
CA GLY A 91 -0.09 3.44 -5.54
C GLY A 91 -1.55 3.60 -5.13
N GLY A 92 -1.79 4.35 -4.05
CA GLY A 92 -3.07 4.37 -3.34
C GLY A 92 -3.54 5.76 -2.92
N ALA A 93 -4.61 5.82 -2.14
CA ALA A 93 -5.19 7.06 -1.64
C ALA A 93 -4.97 7.24 -0.13
N PHE A 94 -4.45 8.40 0.26
CA PHE A 94 -4.34 8.84 1.65
C PHE A 94 -5.65 9.50 2.09
N THR A 95 -6.71 8.69 2.21
CA THR A 95 -8.01 9.16 2.74
C THR A 95 -7.98 9.31 4.25
N ASP A 96 -8.96 10.02 4.83
CA ASP A 96 -9.10 10.10 6.29
C ASP A 96 -9.31 8.71 6.89
N ALA A 97 -10.16 7.88 6.26
CA ALA A 97 -10.36 6.49 6.67
C ALA A 97 -9.06 5.68 6.65
N THR A 98 -8.20 5.85 5.63
CA THR A 98 -6.88 5.19 5.58
C THR A 98 -6.06 5.57 6.81
N ALA A 99 -5.89 6.86 7.06
CA ALA A 99 -5.07 7.37 8.15
C ALA A 99 -5.63 6.97 9.51
N ILE A 100 -6.93 7.12 9.74
CA ILE A 100 -7.58 6.72 10.98
C ILE A 100 -7.38 5.22 11.25
N ASN A 101 -7.60 4.35 10.26
CA ASN A 101 -7.40 2.91 10.46
C ASN A 101 -5.94 2.55 10.76
N VAL A 102 -4.97 3.20 10.11
CA VAL A 102 -3.54 3.00 10.44
C VAL A 102 -3.26 3.45 11.87
N TYR A 103 -3.67 4.66 12.27
CA TYR A 103 -3.41 5.17 13.61
C TYR A 103 -4.22 4.51 14.73
N LEU A 104 -5.24 3.71 14.40
CA LEU A 104 -5.88 2.80 15.34
C LEU A 104 -5.02 1.57 15.66
N MET A 105 -4.03 1.23 14.85
CA MET A 105 -3.10 0.11 15.09
C MET A 105 -1.99 0.51 16.06
N ASP A 106 -1.32 -0.48 16.64
CA ASP A 106 -0.11 -0.24 17.44
C ASP A 106 1.05 0.23 16.56
N SER A 107 2.00 1.00 17.11
CA SER A 107 3.08 1.63 16.34
C SER A 107 3.87 0.66 15.46
N ASP A 108 4.12 -0.55 15.94
CA ASP A 108 4.88 -1.56 15.22
C ASP A 108 4.10 -2.07 14.01
N VAL A 109 2.79 -2.27 14.16
CA VAL A 109 1.90 -2.66 13.05
C VAL A 109 1.75 -1.50 12.05
N GLN A 110 1.70 -0.25 12.52
CA GLN A 110 1.72 0.91 11.63
C GLN A 110 2.98 0.92 10.76
N GLN A 111 4.14 0.56 11.32
CA GLN A 111 5.37 0.47 10.54
C GLN A 111 5.31 -0.67 9.52
N GLN A 112 4.81 -1.86 9.91
CA GLN A 112 4.62 -2.97 8.97
C GLN A 112 3.72 -2.60 7.78
N ILE A 113 2.69 -1.76 8.01
CA ILE A 113 1.84 -1.23 6.93
C ILE A 113 2.64 -0.34 5.98
N LEU A 114 3.44 0.58 6.53
CA LEU A 114 4.26 1.48 5.74
C LEU A 114 5.31 0.72 4.94
N ASP A 115 6.02 -0.22 5.57
CA ASP A 115 7.02 -1.06 4.93
C ASP A 115 6.39 -1.86 3.78
N ALA A 116 5.24 -2.50 4.01
CA ALA A 116 4.56 -3.29 3.00
C ALA A 116 4.18 -2.49 1.75
N TYR A 117 3.84 -1.20 1.87
CA TYR A 117 3.45 -0.38 0.74
C TYR A 117 4.61 0.40 0.11
N PHE A 118 5.52 0.95 0.91
CA PHE A 118 6.44 2.00 0.46
C PHE A 118 7.92 1.61 0.48
N SER A 119 8.33 0.59 1.26
CA SER A 119 9.75 0.24 1.35
C SER A 119 10.23 -0.61 0.17
N ASP A 120 11.55 -0.73 0.04
CA ASP A 120 12.22 -1.57 -0.97
C ASP A 120 11.85 -3.05 -0.87
N THR A 121 11.48 -3.52 0.33
CA THR A 121 11.02 -4.90 0.56
C THR A 121 9.49 -5.02 0.58
N GLY A 122 8.78 -3.96 0.17
CA GLY A 122 7.34 -3.91 -0.01
C GLY A 122 6.93 -3.77 -1.48
N LEU A 123 5.80 -3.11 -1.71
CA LEU A 123 5.25 -2.86 -3.06
C LEU A 123 5.86 -1.64 -3.77
N GLN A 124 6.72 -0.87 -3.09
CA GLN A 124 7.38 0.32 -3.63
C GLN A 124 6.40 1.30 -4.30
N TYR A 125 5.29 1.62 -3.61
CA TYR A 125 4.34 2.62 -4.08
C TYR A 125 5.05 3.96 -4.31
N SER A 126 4.91 4.48 -5.53
CA SER A 126 5.55 5.71 -6.01
C SER A 126 4.55 6.85 -6.27
N LEU A 127 3.25 6.59 -6.09
CA LEU A 127 2.20 7.57 -6.31
C LEU A 127 1.14 7.55 -5.18
N GLY A 128 0.76 8.72 -4.69
CA GLY A 128 -0.28 8.89 -3.68
C GLY A 128 -1.36 9.89 -4.10
N ARG A 129 -2.63 9.52 -4.01
CA ARG A 129 -3.76 10.45 -4.17
C ARG A 129 -4.17 11.01 -2.81
N ILE A 130 -4.21 12.34 -2.70
CA ILE A 130 -4.61 13.04 -1.48
C ILE A 130 -5.93 13.79 -1.74
N PRO A 131 -7.04 13.44 -1.05
CA PRO A 131 -8.25 14.24 -1.11
C PRO A 131 -8.05 15.63 -0.49
N ILE A 132 -8.61 16.66 -1.14
CA ILE A 132 -8.69 18.01 -0.58
C ILE A 132 -9.97 18.08 0.23
N ALA A 133 -9.83 18.19 1.55
CA ALA A 133 -10.88 18.11 2.55
C ALA A 133 -11.63 16.75 2.56
N SER A 134 -12.89 16.74 3.01
CA SER A 134 -13.65 15.51 3.22
C SER A 134 -14.04 14.79 1.93
N THR A 135 -14.22 13.47 2.07
CA THR A 135 -14.86 12.61 1.07
C THR A 135 -15.92 11.75 1.74
N ASP A 136 -16.52 10.82 1.01
CA ASP A 136 -17.32 9.72 1.57
C ASP A 136 -16.49 8.77 2.48
N PHE A 137 -15.16 8.79 2.37
CA PHE A 137 -14.20 8.10 3.26
C PHE A 137 -13.68 9.01 4.39
N SER A 138 -14.52 9.94 4.86
CA SER A 138 -14.29 10.78 6.04
C SER A 138 -15.39 10.54 7.06
N GLU A 139 -15.08 10.65 8.36
CA GLU A 139 -16.08 10.44 9.43
C GLU A 139 -17.17 11.52 9.46
N TYR A 140 -16.90 12.68 8.89
CA TYR A 140 -17.83 13.80 8.75
C TYR A 140 -17.50 14.64 7.52
N VAL A 141 -18.48 15.43 7.07
CA VAL A 141 -18.32 16.35 5.94
C VAL A 141 -17.65 17.64 6.42
N TYR A 142 -16.58 18.05 5.76
CA TYR A 142 -15.87 19.31 6.02
C TYR A 142 -15.22 19.86 4.75
N SER A 143 -14.98 21.18 4.78
CA SER A 143 -14.07 21.88 3.87
C SER A 143 -13.03 22.62 4.71
N TYR A 144 -11.93 23.06 4.10
CA TYR A 144 -10.91 23.83 4.82
C TYR A 144 -11.33 25.27 5.13
N ASN A 145 -12.42 25.76 4.53
CA ASN A 145 -12.96 27.09 4.82
C ASN A 145 -14.49 27.05 4.86
N PRO A 146 -15.09 26.52 5.95
CA PRO A 146 -16.53 26.32 6.04
C PRO A 146 -17.31 27.62 6.33
N THR A 147 -16.64 28.73 6.63
CA THR A 147 -17.29 30.01 6.96
C THR A 147 -17.92 30.64 5.72
N VAL A 148 -19.23 30.88 5.77
CA VAL A 148 -19.98 31.54 4.69
C VAL A 148 -19.44 32.96 4.46
N ASP A 149 -19.30 33.33 3.18
CA ASP A 149 -18.81 34.64 2.72
C ASP A 149 -17.37 35.02 3.14
N ASP A 150 -16.54 34.05 3.56
CA ASP A 150 -15.11 34.27 3.87
C ASP A 150 -14.23 34.20 2.61
N PHE A 151 -14.43 35.16 1.70
CA PHE A 151 -13.66 35.26 0.44
C PHE A 151 -12.18 35.59 0.66
N ASP A 152 -11.85 36.21 1.80
CA ASP A 152 -10.48 36.53 2.22
C ASP A 152 -9.77 35.34 2.87
N MET A 153 -10.44 34.19 3.01
CA MET A 153 -9.93 32.95 3.60
C MET A 153 -9.36 33.10 5.03
N THR A 154 -9.94 34.01 5.81
CA THR A 154 -9.48 34.32 7.17
C THR A 154 -9.62 33.15 8.15
N ASN A 155 -10.52 32.20 7.86
CA ASN A 155 -10.78 31.00 8.66
C ASN A 155 -10.28 29.71 7.98
N PHE A 156 -9.46 29.80 6.92
CA PHE A 156 -8.90 28.62 6.28
C PHE A 156 -8.01 27.83 7.25
N SER A 157 -8.29 26.54 7.41
CA SER A 157 -7.46 25.62 8.19
C SER A 157 -7.48 24.20 7.63
N ILE A 158 -6.31 23.54 7.73
CA ILE A 158 -6.10 22.12 7.42
C ILE A 158 -6.02 21.25 8.68
N ASP A 159 -6.45 21.77 9.84
CA ASP A 159 -6.32 21.04 11.11
C ASP A 159 -7.08 19.71 11.13
N ALA A 160 -8.13 19.56 10.32
CA ALA A 160 -8.82 18.29 10.08
C ALA A 160 -7.88 17.16 9.58
N ASP A 161 -6.81 17.53 8.88
CA ASP A 161 -5.83 16.59 8.32
C ASP A 161 -4.71 16.21 9.31
N LYS A 162 -4.64 16.91 10.45
CA LYS A 162 -3.60 16.73 11.47
C LYS A 162 -4.07 15.84 12.61
N ALA A 163 -3.13 15.44 13.47
CA ALA A 163 -3.44 14.86 14.76
C ALA A 163 -4.22 15.85 15.65
N PRO A 164 -5.16 15.39 16.49
CA PRO A 164 -5.59 13.99 16.68
C PRO A 164 -6.79 13.59 15.80
N LEU A 165 -7.13 14.37 14.76
CA LEU A 165 -8.31 14.14 13.93
C LEU A 165 -8.08 12.98 12.94
N SER A 166 -7.64 13.25 11.72
CA SER A 166 -7.40 12.16 10.75
C SER A 166 -5.99 11.60 10.79
N ASN A 167 -4.99 12.37 11.26
CA ASN A 167 -3.56 12.04 11.14
C ASN A 167 -3.06 11.84 9.68
N LYS A 168 -3.82 12.31 8.69
CA LYS A 168 -3.51 12.15 7.26
C LYS A 168 -2.15 12.73 6.89
N LEU A 169 -1.81 13.93 7.37
CA LEU A 169 -0.52 14.56 7.07
C LEU A 169 0.66 13.79 7.67
N ASP A 170 0.50 13.24 8.88
CA ASP A 170 1.54 12.46 9.54
C ASP A 170 1.78 11.14 8.80
N LEU A 171 0.70 10.45 8.37
CA LEU A 171 0.82 9.25 7.54
C LEU A 171 1.58 9.51 6.24
N ILE A 172 1.26 10.60 5.55
CA ILE A 172 1.91 10.98 4.28
C ILE A 172 3.40 11.24 4.52
N GLN A 173 3.77 11.97 5.57
CA GLN A 173 5.17 12.25 5.89
C GLN A 173 5.95 10.98 6.20
N ARG A 174 5.36 10.04 6.95
CA ARG A 174 5.99 8.75 7.22
C ARG A 174 6.17 7.93 5.94
N ALA A 175 5.16 7.85 5.08
CA ALA A 175 5.27 7.15 3.80
C ALA A 175 6.38 7.73 2.90
N LEU A 176 6.50 9.06 2.81
CA LEU A 176 7.56 9.72 2.06
C LEU A 176 8.97 9.46 2.62
N ASN A 177 9.09 9.17 3.92
CA ASN A 177 10.37 8.84 4.54
C ASN A 177 10.77 7.36 4.37
N GLU A 178 9.81 6.49 4.02
CA GLU A 178 10.08 5.07 3.71
C GLU A 178 10.51 4.86 2.25
N THR A 179 10.07 5.73 1.34
CA THR A 179 10.48 5.67 -0.06
C THR A 179 11.92 6.14 -0.19
N THR A 180 12.79 5.29 -0.75
CA THR A 180 14.22 5.57 -1.00
C THR A 180 14.48 6.37 -2.28
#